data_AF-A0AAU5K7G7-F1
#
_entry.id   AF-A0AAU5K7G7-F1
#
_cell.length_a   1.000
_cell.length_b   1.000
_cell.length_c   1.000
_cell.angle_alpha   90.00
_cell.angle_beta   90.00
_cell.angle_gamma   90.00
#
_symmetry.space_group_name_H-M   'P 1'
#
loop_
_entity.id
_entity.type
_entity.pdbx_description
1 polymer ?
#
loop_
_entity_poly.entity_id
_entity_poly.type
_entity_poly.pdbx_seq_one_letter_code
_entity_poly.pdbx_strand_id
1 'polypeptide(L)'
;MTRLRTTCMTLAGAAAMFALAAAPAHAAPGDVTTVCGSVLTPSGYVDVSWGYSSSCGTQSFSPNIKQIKQLTGLPVGTVVQACGTTYPPAGWVQTSSYYTNSCVAWSNPSFNNNAWTLKRVS
;
A
#
# COMPACT_ATOMS: atom_id res chain seq x y z
N MET A 1 -74.40 -14.69 2.19
CA MET A 1 -73.02 -14.21 2.44
C MET A 1 -72.08 -15.39 2.31
N THR A 2 -70.93 -15.17 1.67
CA THR A 2 -70.33 -16.09 0.71
C THR A 2 -68.93 -16.53 1.17
N ARG A 3 -68.71 -17.86 1.17
CA ARG A 3 -67.46 -18.64 0.97
C ARG A 3 -66.35 -18.67 2.03
N LEU A 4 -66.08 -19.91 2.48
CA LEU A 4 -64.82 -20.41 3.04
C LEU A 4 -63.62 -20.18 2.09
N ARG A 5 -62.44 -19.88 2.66
CA ARG A 5 -61.12 -20.11 2.05
C ARG A 5 -60.07 -20.54 3.09
N THR A 6 -59.84 -21.85 3.12
CA THR A 6 -58.56 -22.59 3.07
C THR A 6 -57.28 -21.94 3.60
N THR A 7 -56.71 -22.62 4.60
CA THR A 7 -55.30 -22.68 5.08
C THR A 7 -54.24 -22.75 3.99
N CYS A 8 -53.04 -22.16 4.22
CA CYS A 8 -51.76 -22.82 3.91
C CYS A 8 -50.51 -22.10 4.47
N MET A 9 -49.78 -22.86 5.30
CA MET A 9 -48.32 -23.03 5.37
C MET A 9 -47.37 -21.88 5.78
N THR A 10 -46.72 -22.18 6.90
CA THR A 10 -45.45 -21.70 7.45
C THR A 10 -44.27 -21.75 6.47
N LEU A 11 -43.39 -20.75 6.51
CA LEU A 11 -41.94 -20.89 6.28
C LEU A 11 -41.23 -19.65 6.83
N ALA A 12 -40.97 -19.65 8.14
CA ALA A 12 -40.01 -18.74 8.75
C ALA A 12 -38.60 -19.28 8.46
N GLY A 13 -38.06 -18.95 7.29
CA GLY A 13 -36.67 -19.25 6.95
C GLY A 13 -35.73 -18.33 7.74
N ALA A 14 -34.97 -18.91 8.67
CA ALA A 14 -33.90 -18.22 9.38
C ALA A 14 -32.85 -17.73 8.37
N ALA A 15 -32.78 -16.41 8.15
CA ALA A 15 -31.68 -15.79 7.44
C ALA A 15 -30.42 -15.93 8.31
N ALA A 16 -29.57 -16.90 7.98
CA ALA A 16 -28.23 -17.00 8.53
C ALA A 16 -27.44 -15.76 8.09
N MET A 17 -27.38 -14.75 8.96
CA MET A 17 -26.49 -13.60 8.78
C MET A 17 -25.06 -14.10 8.98
N PHE A 18 -24.38 -14.44 7.88
CA PHE A 18 -22.93 -14.56 7.89
C PHE A 18 -22.38 -13.17 8.21
N ALA A 19 -21.96 -12.97 9.46
CA ALA A 19 -21.16 -11.83 9.85
C ALA A 19 -19.84 -11.94 9.06
N LEU A 20 -19.77 -11.24 7.93
CA LEU A 20 -18.53 -11.00 7.21
C LEU A 20 -17.68 -10.14 8.16
N ALA A 21 -16.84 -10.77 8.97
CA ALA A 21 -15.81 -10.06 9.70
C ALA A 21 -14.98 -9.35 8.62
N ALA A 22 -15.17 -8.03 8.48
CA ALA A 22 -14.36 -7.24 7.59
C ALA A 22 -12.91 -7.45 8.03
N ALA A 23 -12.14 -8.15 7.20
CA ALA A 23 -10.70 -8.21 7.39
C ALA A 23 -10.20 -6.77 7.53
N PRO A 24 -9.19 -6.51 8.39
CA PRO A 24 -8.61 -5.18 8.46
C PRO A 24 -8.29 -4.74 7.02
N ALA A 25 -8.75 -3.55 6.64
CA ALA A 25 -8.59 -3.04 5.29
C ALA A 25 -7.09 -2.83 5.00
N HIS A 26 -6.43 -3.88 4.54
CA HIS A 26 -5.10 -3.77 3.96
C HIS A 26 -5.25 -3.07 2.61
N ALA A 27 -4.34 -2.13 2.31
CA ALA A 27 -4.33 -1.48 1.00
C ALA A 27 -4.22 -2.55 -0.10
N ALA A 28 -4.90 -2.33 -1.23
CA ALA A 28 -4.88 -3.24 -2.34
C ALA A 28 -3.45 -3.35 -2.93
N PRO A 29 -3.10 -4.48 -3.57
CA PRO A 29 -1.81 -4.60 -4.25
C PRO A 29 -1.57 -3.46 -5.23
N GLY A 30 -0.46 -2.76 -5.07
CA GLY A 30 -0.07 -1.62 -5.91
C GLY A 30 -0.57 -0.26 -5.43
N ASP A 31 -1.41 -0.21 -4.39
CA ASP A 31 -1.87 1.06 -3.81
C ASP A 31 -0.71 1.89 -3.30
N VAL A 32 -0.79 3.19 -3.56
CA VAL A 32 0.17 4.19 -3.10
C VAL A 32 -0.51 5.10 -2.08
N THR A 33 0.13 5.29 -0.93
CA THR A 33 -0.37 6.17 0.13
C THR A 33 0.73 7.13 0.57
N THR A 34 0.34 8.36 0.90
CA THR A 34 1.25 9.37 1.46
C THR A 34 1.22 9.30 2.98
N VAL A 35 2.38 9.16 3.60
CA VAL A 35 2.55 9.14 5.06
C VAL A 35 3.63 10.13 5.48
N CYS A 36 3.63 10.51 6.76
CA CYS A 36 4.73 11.31 7.29
C CYS A 36 6.05 10.52 7.22
N GLY A 37 7.16 11.21 6.95
CA GLY A 37 8.48 10.58 6.83
C GLY A 37 8.94 9.86 8.11
N SER A 38 8.43 10.29 9.27
CA SER A 38 8.64 9.67 10.57
C SER A 38 7.94 8.31 10.76
N VAL A 39 6.97 7.97 9.92
CA VAL A 39 6.25 6.70 9.98
C VAL A 39 7.12 5.60 9.38
N LEU A 40 7.32 4.49 10.09
CA LEU A 40 8.04 3.33 9.57
C LEU A 40 7.29 2.75 8.35
N THR A 41 8.01 2.43 7.28
CA THR A 41 7.41 1.75 6.12
C THR A 41 7.02 0.32 6.52
N PRO A 42 5.73 -0.08 6.42
CA PRO A 42 5.29 -1.40 6.84
C PRO A 42 5.90 -2.51 5.97
N SER A 43 5.90 -3.75 6.49
CA SER A 43 6.33 -4.92 5.73
C SER A 43 5.49 -5.09 4.45
N GLY A 44 6.15 -5.42 3.34
CA GLY A 44 5.49 -5.57 2.04
C GLY A 44 5.34 -4.25 1.28
N TYR A 45 5.64 -3.11 1.90
CA TYR A 45 5.67 -1.82 1.23
C TYR A 45 7.09 -1.40 0.88
N VAL A 46 7.20 -0.50 -0.08
CA VAL A 46 8.43 0.25 -0.38
C VAL A 46 8.13 1.73 -0.49
N ASP A 47 9.13 2.55 -0.22
CA ASP A 47 9.04 3.99 -0.49
C ASP A 47 9.17 4.20 -2.01
N VAL A 48 8.36 5.08 -2.59
CA VAL A 48 8.40 5.40 -4.04
C VAL A 48 8.66 6.87 -4.32
N SER A 49 8.47 7.74 -3.33
CA SER A 49 8.90 9.13 -3.39
C SER A 49 9.03 9.74 -1.99
N TRP A 50 9.79 10.83 -1.90
CA TRP A 50 9.93 11.70 -0.73
C TRP A 50 9.59 13.14 -1.11
N GLY A 51 9.03 13.89 -0.16
CA GLY A 51 8.62 15.27 -0.42
C GLY A 51 8.31 16.06 0.84
N TYR A 52 7.61 17.17 0.66
CA TYR A 52 7.31 18.12 1.72
C TYR A 52 5.80 18.34 1.85
N SER A 53 5.33 18.42 3.09
CA SER A 53 3.95 18.83 3.41
C SER A 53 3.89 19.49 4.77
N SER A 54 3.10 20.55 4.90
CA SER A 54 2.79 21.17 6.20
C SER A 54 1.98 20.24 7.13
N SER A 55 1.38 19.17 6.61
CA SER A 55 0.60 18.20 7.38
C SER A 55 1.44 17.32 8.32
N CYS A 56 2.77 17.28 8.13
CA CYS A 56 3.69 16.42 8.88
C CYS A 56 4.76 17.24 9.63
N GLY A 57 4.36 18.41 10.14
CA GLY A 57 5.21 19.32 10.92
C GLY A 57 5.66 20.56 10.15
N THR A 58 6.38 21.45 10.85
CA THR A 58 6.98 22.65 10.26
C THR A 58 8.04 22.26 9.22
N GLN A 59 8.07 22.96 8.09
CA GLN A 59 9.00 22.69 6.99
C GLN A 59 10.45 22.80 7.47
N SER A 60 11.09 21.65 7.69
CA SER A 60 12.54 21.55 7.72
C SER A 60 13.07 21.57 6.27
N PHE A 61 14.35 21.86 6.07
CA PHE A 61 15.03 21.71 4.77
C PHE A 61 15.20 20.23 4.35
N SER A 62 14.59 19.30 5.09
CA SER A 62 14.56 17.87 4.81
C SER A 62 13.13 17.42 4.51
N PRO A 63 12.91 16.55 3.51
CA PRO A 63 11.60 15.98 3.19
C PRO A 63 10.94 15.38 4.44
N ASN A 64 9.67 15.66 4.64
CA ASN A 64 8.91 15.24 5.83
C ASN A 64 7.69 14.37 5.51
N ILE A 65 7.48 14.04 4.24
CA ILE A 65 6.53 13.02 3.80
C ILE A 65 7.20 12.05 2.84
N LYS A 66 6.59 10.87 2.74
CA LYS A 66 6.93 9.87 1.73
C LYS A 66 5.68 9.22 1.17
N GLN A 67 5.77 8.76 -0.06
CA GLN A 67 4.78 7.86 -0.62
C GLN A 67 5.26 6.43 -0.49
N ILE A 68 4.40 5.55 0.03
CA ILE A 68 4.67 4.12 0.17
C ILE A 68 3.74 3.35 -0.76
N LYS A 69 4.25 2.30 -1.40
CA LYS A 69 3.50 1.43 -2.31
C LYS A 69 3.40 0.01 -1.76
N GLN A 70 2.19 -0.54 -1.68
CA GLN A 70 1.97 -1.94 -1.28
C GLN A 70 2.43 -2.86 -2.40
N LEU A 71 3.41 -3.72 -2.14
CA LEU A 71 3.92 -4.69 -3.13
C LEU A 71 3.35 -6.09 -2.94
N THR A 72 2.77 -6.37 -1.77
CA THR A 72 2.13 -7.66 -1.47
C THR A 72 1.02 -7.94 -2.47
N GLY A 73 1.03 -9.14 -3.08
CA GLY A 73 0.00 -9.58 -4.02
C GLY A 73 0.19 -9.16 -5.48
N LEU A 74 1.18 -8.31 -5.82
CA LEU A 74 1.47 -7.94 -7.21
C LEU A 74 2.01 -9.13 -8.02
N PRO A 75 1.65 -9.38 -9.28
CA PRO A 75 2.07 -10.60 -9.98
C PRO A 75 3.61 -10.73 -10.15
N VAL A 76 4.12 -11.96 -10.23
CA VAL A 76 5.53 -12.22 -10.58
C VAL A 76 5.84 -11.61 -11.94
N GLY A 77 7.03 -11.00 -12.07
CA GLY A 77 7.43 -10.22 -13.24
C GLY A 77 7.08 -8.74 -13.16
N THR A 78 6.29 -8.31 -12.17
CA THR A 78 6.04 -6.87 -11.93
C THR A 78 7.35 -6.14 -11.69
N VAL A 79 7.47 -4.96 -12.29
CA VAL A 79 8.60 -4.04 -12.09
C VAL A 79 8.13 -2.78 -11.39
N VAL A 80 8.86 -2.36 -10.35
CA VAL A 80 8.57 -1.17 -9.57
C VAL A 80 9.82 -0.35 -9.37
N GLN A 81 9.70 0.96 -9.47
CA GLN A 81 10.75 1.89 -9.04
C GLN A 81 10.54 2.20 -7.57
N ALA A 82 11.57 2.01 -6.76
CA ALA A 82 11.53 2.20 -5.32
C ALA A 82 12.71 3.06 -4.86
N CYS A 83 12.51 3.81 -3.77
CA CYS A 83 13.55 4.60 -3.16
C CYS A 83 14.46 3.74 -2.28
N GLY A 84 15.72 4.16 -2.23
CA GLY A 84 16.86 3.58 -1.52
C GLY A 84 16.72 3.48 0.00
N THR A 85 15.55 3.87 0.54
CA THR A 85 15.27 4.07 1.95
C THR A 85 14.62 2.86 2.62
N THR A 86 14.24 1.84 1.84
CA THR A 86 13.58 0.61 2.32
C THR A 86 14.21 -0.63 1.72
N TYR A 87 14.33 -1.74 2.44
CA TYR A 87 14.82 -2.97 1.82
C TYR A 87 13.78 -3.58 0.86
N PRO A 88 14.21 -4.26 -0.22
CA PRO A 88 13.31 -5.04 -1.07
C PRO A 88 12.53 -6.07 -0.23
N PRO A 89 11.19 -6.15 -0.35
CA PRO A 89 10.41 -7.18 0.33
C PRO A 89 10.77 -8.58 -0.17
N ALA A 90 10.38 -9.60 0.59
CA ALA A 90 10.54 -11.00 0.18
C ALA A 90 9.94 -11.24 -1.23
N GLY A 91 10.66 -11.97 -2.07
CA GLY A 91 10.28 -12.25 -3.45
C GLY A 91 10.54 -11.11 -4.44
N TRP A 92 11.20 -10.04 -4.02
CA TRP A 92 11.67 -8.96 -4.91
C TRP A 92 13.20 -8.91 -4.96
N VAL A 93 13.74 -8.60 -6.14
CA VAL A 93 15.17 -8.39 -6.35
C VAL A 93 15.44 -7.03 -6.97
N GLN A 94 16.56 -6.41 -6.59
CA GLN A 94 17.08 -5.20 -7.23
C GLN A 94 17.74 -5.57 -8.55
N THR A 95 17.26 -5.01 -9.66
CA THR A 95 17.82 -5.24 -11.00
C THR A 95 18.66 -4.06 -11.49
N SER A 96 18.49 -2.88 -10.90
CA SER A 96 19.27 -1.68 -11.20
C SER A 96 19.27 -0.73 -10.00
N SER A 97 20.29 0.13 -9.92
CA SER A 97 20.41 1.20 -8.94
C SER A 97 20.77 2.50 -9.66
N TYR A 98 20.12 3.60 -9.31
CA TYR A 98 20.28 4.89 -9.99
C TYR A 98 19.94 6.06 -9.05
N TYR A 99 20.26 7.27 -9.49
CA TYR A 99 19.87 8.51 -8.82
C TYR A 99 18.56 9.07 -9.38
N THR A 100 17.68 9.55 -8.49
CA THR A 100 16.50 10.36 -8.85
C THR A 100 16.18 11.40 -7.78
N ASN A 101 15.72 12.57 -8.20
CA ASN A 101 15.28 13.63 -7.29
C ASN A 101 14.06 13.21 -6.45
N SER A 102 13.22 12.30 -6.96
CA SER A 102 12.02 11.84 -6.24
C SER A 102 12.34 11.02 -4.99
N CYS A 103 13.55 10.47 -4.88
CA CYS A 103 13.98 9.62 -3.76
C CYS A 103 15.02 10.28 -2.87
N VAL A 104 15.09 11.61 -2.90
CA VAL A 104 15.93 12.39 -1.99
C VAL A 104 15.20 12.48 -0.66
N ALA A 105 15.55 11.61 0.29
CA ALA A 105 15.01 11.60 1.66
C ALA A 105 15.85 12.46 2.64
N TRP A 106 17.09 12.75 2.27
CA TRP A 106 18.04 13.63 2.96
C TRP A 106 18.94 14.31 1.93
N SER A 107 19.71 15.32 2.34
CA SER A 107 20.66 16.00 1.45
C SER A 107 21.63 15.01 0.80
N ASN A 108 21.58 14.91 -0.53
CA ASN A 108 22.44 14.04 -1.33
C ASN A 108 23.29 14.89 -2.30
N PRO A 109 24.28 15.66 -1.81
CA PRO A 109 25.07 16.58 -2.63
C PRO A 109 25.96 15.87 -3.67
N SER A 110 26.27 14.60 -3.43
CA SER A 110 27.09 13.79 -4.34
C SER A 110 26.28 13.01 -5.37
N PHE A 111 24.94 13.19 -5.40
CA PHE A 111 24.04 12.51 -6.34
C PHE A 111 24.23 10.98 -6.35
N ASN A 112 24.56 10.39 -5.19
CA ASN A 112 24.72 8.94 -5.07
C ASN A 112 23.40 8.24 -5.38
N ASN A 113 23.46 7.04 -5.94
CA ASN A 113 22.26 6.25 -6.21
C ASN A 113 21.38 6.14 -4.96
N ASN A 114 20.13 6.54 -5.12
CA ASN A 114 19.14 6.62 -4.05
C ASN A 114 17.82 5.94 -4.44
N ALA A 115 17.81 5.19 -5.53
CA ALA A 115 16.66 4.42 -5.98
C ALA A 115 17.11 3.10 -6.62
N TRP A 116 16.15 2.18 -6.72
CA TRP A 116 16.32 0.91 -7.37
C TRP A 116 15.14 0.60 -8.28
N THR A 117 15.43 -0.15 -9.35
CA THR A 117 14.41 -0.92 -10.05
C THR A 117 14.29 -2.27 -9.37
N LEU A 118 13.09 -2.59 -8.89
CA LEU A 118 12.76 -3.88 -8.28
C LEU A 118 11.96 -4.72 -9.27
N LYS A 119 12.23 -6.02 -9.31
CA LYS A 119 11.44 -7.01 -10.04
C LYS A 119 10.95 -8.10 -9.11
N ARG A 120 9.65 -8.43 -9.19
CA ARG A 120 9.10 -9.58 -8.46
C ARG A 120 9.50 -10.89 -9.13
N VAL A 121 10.06 -11.81 -8.35
CA VAL A 121 10.59 -13.10 -8.83
C VAL A 121 9.91 -14.32 -8.17
N SER A 122 9.15 -14.11 -7.08
CA SER A 122 8.31 -15.13 -6.44
C SER A 122 7.12 -14.50 -5.72
#